data_AF-A0A969QMC6-F1
#
_entry.id   AF-A0A969QMC6-F1
#
_cell.length_a   1.000
_cell.length_b   1.000
_cell.length_c   1.000
_cell.angle_alpha   90.00
_cell.angle_beta   90.00
_cell.angle_gamma   90.00
#
_symmetry.space_group_name_H-M   'P 1'
#
loop_
_entity.id
_entity.type
_entity.pdbx_description
1 polymer ?
#
loop_
_entity_poly.entity_id
_entity_poly.type
_entity_poly.pdbx_seq_one_letter_code
_entity_poly.pdbx_strand_id
1 'polypeptide(L)' 'MDLGGVIIFHGTDDESIPVAMSRTLAAQQKQAVRLIEIPNGRHNTLQLTHTEEIAKALKKIGESGF' A
#
# COMPACT_ATOMS: atom_id res chain seq x y z
N MET A 1 -12.36 -10.01 -18.66
CA MET A 1 -12.35 -8.67 -18.04
C MET A 1 -11.16 -8.66 -17.12
N ASP A 2 -10.12 -7.91 -17.46
CA ASP A 2 -9.04 -7.66 -16.49
C ASP A 2 -9.65 -6.81 -15.38
N LEU A 3 -9.81 -7.43 -14.20
CA LEU A 3 -10.26 -6.74 -13.01
C LEU A 3 -9.11 -5.81 -12.60
N GLY A 4 -9.39 -4.50 -12.55
CA GLY A 4 -8.40 -3.52 -12.08
C GLY A 4 -7.86 -3.89 -10.70
N GLY A 5 -6.54 -3.77 -10.52
CA GLY A 5 -5.86 -4.03 -9.25
C GLY A 5 -5.93 -2.83 -8.31
N VAL A 6 -5.95 -3.11 -7.01
CA VAL A 6 -5.84 -2.13 -5.92
C VAL A 6 -4.53 -2.32 -5.20
N ILE A 7 -3.84 -1.22 -4.94
CA ILE A 7 -2.58 -1.21 -4.21
C ILE A 7 -2.73 -0.29 -3.01
N ILE A 8 -2.45 -0.83 -1.84
CA ILE A 8 -2.55 -0.11 -0.58
C ILE A 8 -1.15 0.17 -0.08
N PHE A 9 -0.84 1.45 0.10
CA PHE A 9 0.30 1.90 0.89
C PHE A 9 -0.19 2.17 2.31
N HIS A 10 0.34 1.45 3.29
CA HIS A 10 -0.10 1.60 4.69
C HIS A 10 1.11 1.71 5.61
N GLY A 11 1.15 2.79 6.39
CA GLY A 11 2.14 2.96 7.45
C GLY A 11 2.03 1.90 8.56
N THR A 12 3.15 1.34 9.03
CA THR A 12 3.11 0.38 10.15
C THR A 12 2.69 1.01 11.47
N ASP A 13 2.83 2.34 11.57
CA ASP A 13 2.61 3.13 12.77
C ASP A 13 1.40 4.04 12.60
N ASP A 14 0.49 3.69 11.67
CA ASP A 14 -0.78 4.39 11.48
C ASP A 14 -1.60 4.32 12.77
N GLU A 15 -1.75 5.49 13.39
CA GLU A 15 -2.43 5.69 14.66
C GLU A 15 -3.95 5.77 14.53
N SER A 16 -4.46 5.90 13.30
CA SER A 16 -5.88 6.12 12.99
C SER A 16 -6.54 4.87 12.43
N ILE A 17 -5.85 4.16 11.54
CA ILE A 17 -6.30 2.92 10.92
C ILE A 17 -5.23 1.86 11.19
N PRO A 18 -5.52 0.78 11.94
CA PRO A 18 -4.52 -0.25 12.17
C PRO A 18 -4.12 -0.96 10.88
N VAL A 19 -2.81 -1.12 10.63
CA VAL A 19 -2.27 -1.85 9.47
C VAL A 19 -2.82 -3.29 9.33
N ALA A 20 -3.23 -3.90 10.44
CA ALA A 20 -3.90 -5.20 10.48
C ALA A 20 -5.17 -5.28 9.62
N MET A 21 -5.90 -4.17 9.46
CA MET A 21 -7.07 -4.11 8.59
C MET A 21 -6.68 -4.31 7.13
N SER A 22 -5.64 -3.62 6.66
CA SER A 22 -5.15 -3.79 5.28
C SER A 22 -4.50 -5.15 5.06
N ARG A 23 -3.79 -5.69 6.05
CA ARG A 23 -3.28 -7.08 6.00
C ARG A 23 -4.41 -8.07 5.78
N THR A 24 -5.51 -7.92 6.54
CA THR A 24 -6.70 -8.77 6.41
C THR A 24 -7.31 -8.65 5.02
N LEU A 25 -7.49 -7.43 4.51
CA LEU A 25 -8.06 -7.20 3.19
C LEU A 25 -7.20 -7.81 2.07
N ALA A 26 -5.89 -7.62 2.10
CA ALA A 26 -4.97 -8.21 1.13
C ALA A 26 -4.96 -9.76 1.19
N ALA A 27 -5.09 -10.33 2.39
CA ALA A 27 -5.19 -11.77 2.57
C ALA A 27 -6.51 -12.34 2.03
N GLN A 28 -7.61 -11.60 2.13
CA GLN A 28 -8.93 -11.99 1.62
C GLN A 28 -9.06 -11.80 0.10
N GLN A 29 -8.43 -10.78 -0.47
CA GLN A 29 -8.57 -10.39 -1.87
C GLN A 29 -7.25 -10.54 -2.65
N LYS A 30 -6.57 -11.68 -2.54
CA LYS A 30 -5.21 -11.90 -3.06
C LYS A 30 -5.01 -11.60 -4.55
N GLN A 31 -6.06 -11.75 -5.36
CA GLN A 31 -6.00 -11.50 -6.80
C GLN A 31 -6.14 -10.01 -7.14
N ALA A 32 -6.81 -9.24 -6.28
CA ALA A 32 -7.18 -7.85 -6.55
C ALA A 32 -6.41 -6.84 -5.69
N VAL A 33 -5.95 -7.21 -4.50
CA VAL A 33 -5.37 -6.27 -3.52
C VAL A 33 -3.93 -6.66 -3.21
N ARG A 34 -3.01 -5.71 -3.41
CA ARG A 34 -1.63 -5.80 -2.94
C ARG A 34 -1.39 -4.78 -1.84
N LEU A 35 -0.83 -5.21 -0.71
CA LEU A 35 -0.42 -4.34 0.38
C LEU A 35 1.08 -4.09 0.33
N ILE A 36 1.47 -2.84 0.45
CA ILE A 36 2.85 -2.37 0.68
C ILE A 36 2.87 -1.65 2.02
N GLU A 37 3.53 -2.26 3.00
CA GLU A 37 3.70 -1.65 4.31
C GLU A 37 4.89 -0.68 4.29
N ILE A 38 4.68 0.50 4.89
CA ILE A 38 5.67 1.57 4.98
C ILE A 38 6.13 1.68 6.43
N PRO A 39 7.35 1.23 6.79
CA PRO A 39 7.85 1.27 8.15
C PRO A 39 7.83 2.69 8.72
N ASN A 40 7.40 2.87 9.96
CA ASN A 40 7.28 4.17 10.63
C ASN A 40 6.35 5.19 9.92
N GLY A 41 5.53 4.74 8.97
CA GLY A 41 4.55 5.58 8.30
C GLY A 41 3.36 5.88 9.22
N ARG A 42 2.95 7.14 9.29
CA ARG A 42 1.78 7.60 10.05
C ARG A 42 0.66 8.05 9.11
N HIS A 43 -0.57 8.06 9.63
CA HIS A 43 -1.80 8.22 8.83
C HIS A 43 -1.74 9.42 7.86
N ASN A 44 -1.39 10.59 8.39
CA ASN A 44 -1.50 11.86 7.68
C ASN A 44 -0.19 12.36 7.08
N THR A 45 0.94 11.68 7.37
CA THR A 45 2.26 12.20 7.00
C THR A 45 3.06 11.27 6.12
N LEU A 46 2.62 10.03 5.85
CA LEU A 46 3.43 9.08 5.10
C LEU A 46 3.82 9.61 3.71
N GLN A 47 2.94 10.36 3.05
CA GLN A 47 3.19 10.94 1.74
C GLN A 47 4.26 12.04 1.76
N LEU A 48 4.51 12.65 2.92
CA LEU A 48 5.53 13.67 3.13
C LEU A 48 6.86 13.07 3.62
N THR A 49 6.80 11.99 4.40
CA THR A 49 7.99 11.40 5.05
C THR A 49 8.59 10.23 4.27
N HIS A 50 7.82 9.60 3.39
CA HIS A 50 8.21 8.39 2.63
C HIS A 50 7.89 8.54 1.13
N THR A 51 8.00 9.78 0.61
CA THR A 51 7.66 10.10 -0.78
C THR A 51 8.47 9.27 -1.78
N GLU A 52 9.75 9.04 -1.51
CA GLU A 52 10.62 8.26 -2.40
C GLU A 52 10.22 6.79 -2.48
N GLU A 53 9.91 6.16 -1.34
CA GLU A 53 9.48 4.77 -1.26
C GLU A 53 8.16 4.57 -2.01
N ILE A 54 7.22 5.49 -1.82
CA ILE A 54 5.93 5.49 -2.52
C ILE A 54 6.16 5.66 -4.03
N ALA A 55 7.01 6.60 -4.45
CA ALA A 55 7.33 6.82 -5.86
C ALA A 55 8.02 5.59 -6.50
N LYS A 56 8.99 4.98 -5.81
CA LYS A 56 9.68 3.75 -6.25
C LYS A 56 8.68 2.60 -6.43
N ALA A 57 7.76 2.45 -5.49
CA ALA A 57 6.74 1.42 -5.59
C ALA A 57 5.79 1.68 -6.77
N LEU A 58 5.28 2.91 -6.93
CA LEU A 58 4.41 3.29 -8.06
C LEU A 58 5.10 3.07 -9.41
N LYS A 59 6.39 3.40 -9.52
CA LYS A 59 7.19 3.13 -10.72
C LYS A 59 7.27 1.63 -11.02
N LYS A 60 7.62 0.82 -10.01
CA LYS A 60 7.67 -0.64 -10.16
C LYS A 60 6.32 -1.21 -10.61
N ILE A 61 5.22 -0.68 -10.08
CA ILE A 61 3.86 -1.07 -10.47
C ILE A 61 3.59 -0.77 -11.94
N GLY A 62 3.94 0.44 -12.40
CA GLY A 62 3.80 0.81 -13.81
C GLY A 62 4.67 -0.03 -14.75
N GLU A 63 5.87 -0.42 -14.32
CA GLU A 63 6.77 -1.29 -15.09
C GLU A 63 6.32 -2.76 -15.10
N SER A 64 5.61 -3.22 -14.05
CA SER A 64 5.23 -4.63 -13.88
C SER A 64 4.03 -5.03 -14.73
N GLY A 65 3.37 -4.11 -15.44
CA GLY A 65 2.18 -4.37 -16.24
C GLY A 65 1.08 -5.00 -15.39
N PHE A 66 0.37 -4.16 -14.62
CA PHE A 66 -0.94 -4.56 -14.11
C PHE A 66 -1.94 -4.70 -15.25
#